data_AF-A0AAX7US09-F1
#
_entry.id   AF-A0AAX7US09-F1
#
_cell.length_a   1.000
_cell.length_b   1.000
_cell.length_c   1.000
_cell.angle_alpha   90.00
_cell.angle_beta   90.00
_cell.angle_gamma   90.00
#
_symmetry.space_group_name_H-M   'P 1'
#
loop_
_entity.id
_entity.type
_entity.pdbx_description
1 polymer ?
#
loop_
_entity_poly.entity_id
_entity_poly.type
_entity_poly.pdbx_seq_one_letter_code
_entity_poly.pdbx_strand_id
1 'polypeptide(L)'
;MAGPTPQEPLKTQQKCIAIFALVCCFAVLVALIFSSVDIWGDDEDGITEENCSKDCHIVLVENIPDDLSFSMDGRPHLPVSVGFHTLLDQAKHSIEVVSSAWDLNSWDLETIPNPAKQGQLLFQRLLRLKSRGVKLKIASSLTNSTELKALAAHNAEVHFVNMTLFTRGGLHSSFWIVDRKHIYIGSADMDWRSLSKRKELGVVVYNCSCLALDLHRVFSFYWQLHERDYIPSIWSKRVTALYGKNNALQLQLNSTPATAYVSTSPELFCSKDRTRDVDAIYQVIQSAKTFIFISVTDYLPLVKRSFRGTSVTRYWSSIDEVIREAVVLRGVKVRLLISFWKKTHPLTFNFVTSLKSLCVQLYNCSLEVRFFSHKEQNDDIQLGLNHNKYMVTDNAVYIGNHDWVGSDFAINAGVGLVVKMNCSAEDRGVTILEHVKATFERDWRSRYAQTQNVFSQYVLKPHKPKYARSYKYVHK
;
A
#
# COMPACT_ATOMS: atom_id res chain seq x y z
N MET A 1 86.01 28.19 6.41
CA MET A 1 84.74 28.81 6.86
C MET A 1 83.63 28.33 5.94
N ALA A 2 82.84 27.36 6.38
CA ALA A 2 81.54 27.06 5.78
C ALA A 2 80.51 27.40 6.86
N GLY A 3 79.83 28.54 6.70
CA GLY A 3 78.70 28.93 7.55
C GLY A 3 77.41 28.29 7.01
N PRO A 4 76.49 27.81 7.86
CA PRO A 4 75.30 27.12 7.41
C PRO A 4 74.26 28.11 6.86
N THR A 5 73.60 27.72 5.77
CA THR A 5 72.52 28.44 5.10
C THR A 5 71.21 28.35 5.89
N PRO A 6 70.45 29.45 6.09
CA PRO A 6 69.18 29.42 6.80
C PRO A 6 68.02 29.08 5.83
N GLN A 7 67.79 27.78 5.58
CA GLN A 7 66.63 27.27 4.80
C GLN A 7 65.46 26.76 5.66
N GLU A 8 65.52 26.92 6.99
CA GLU A 8 64.53 26.34 7.91
C GLU A 8 63.14 27.03 8.03
N PRO A 9 62.98 28.36 7.91
CA PRO A 9 61.68 28.97 8.25
C PRO A 9 60.59 28.70 7.19
N LEU A 10 60.95 28.64 5.91
CA LEU A 10 59.99 28.45 4.81
C LEU A 10 59.40 27.03 4.78
N LYS A 11 60.20 26.01 5.10
CA LYS A 11 59.76 24.61 5.20
C LYS A 11 58.81 24.39 6.37
N THR A 12 58.99 25.12 7.46
CA THR A 12 58.16 24.99 8.67
C THR A 12 56.77 25.58 8.45
N GLN A 13 56.69 26.72 7.76
CA GLN A 13 55.42 27.38 7.44
C GLN A 13 54.58 26.54 6.44
N GLN A 14 55.21 25.93 5.43
CA GLN A 14 54.53 25.02 4.50
C GLN A 14 53.97 23.76 5.19
N LYS A 15 54.71 23.20 6.16
CA LYS A 15 54.23 22.07 6.98
C LYS A 15 53.03 22.45 7.83
N CYS A 16 53.03 23.63 8.45
CA CYS A 16 51.89 24.11 9.23
C CYS A 16 50.63 24.32 8.37
N ILE A 17 50.78 24.88 7.17
CA ILE A 17 49.65 25.06 6.23
C ILE A 17 49.09 23.70 5.78
N ALA A 18 49.96 22.74 5.47
CA ALA A 18 49.54 21.40 5.08
C ALA A 18 48.79 20.67 6.21
N ILE A 19 49.28 20.76 7.46
CA ILE A 19 48.61 20.18 8.63
C ILE A 19 47.26 20.85 8.86
N PHE A 20 47.17 22.18 8.77
CA PHE A 20 45.91 22.89 8.94
C PHE A 20 44.88 22.52 7.86
N ALA A 21 45.31 22.41 6.59
CA ALA A 21 44.44 21.95 5.50
C ALA A 21 43.94 20.52 5.75
N LEU A 22 44.79 19.63 6.25
CA LEU A 22 44.44 18.24 6.54
C LEU A 22 43.46 18.13 7.72
N VAL A 23 43.63 18.95 8.76
CA VAL A 23 42.69 19.06 9.88
C VAL A 23 41.34 19.61 9.41
N CYS A 24 41.32 20.63 8.54
CA CYS A 24 40.09 21.15 7.95
C CYS A 24 39.39 20.11 7.07
N CYS A 25 40.13 19.38 6.22
CA CYS A 25 39.58 18.28 5.44
C CYS A 25 39.02 17.18 6.36
N PHE A 26 39.71 16.82 7.43
CA PHE A 26 39.23 15.85 8.40
C PHE A 26 37.97 16.34 9.12
N ALA A 27 37.92 17.61 9.55
CA ALA A 27 36.75 18.19 10.18
C ALA A 27 35.53 18.23 9.24
N VAL A 28 35.73 18.55 7.96
CA VAL A 28 34.67 18.48 6.94
C VAL A 28 34.24 17.03 6.71
N LEU A 29 35.18 16.08 6.67
CA LEU A 29 34.86 14.67 6.49
C LEU A 29 34.09 14.11 7.68
N VAL A 30 34.48 14.48 8.90
CA VAL A 30 33.79 14.18 10.15
C VAL A 30 32.40 14.82 10.16
N ALA A 31 32.26 16.08 9.77
CA ALA A 31 30.96 16.74 9.65
C ALA A 31 30.07 16.04 8.62
N LEU A 32 30.60 15.65 7.45
CA LEU A 32 29.86 14.90 6.43
C LEU A 32 29.47 13.49 6.92
N ILE A 33 30.34 12.83 7.69
CA ILE A 33 30.01 11.56 8.34
C ILE A 33 28.89 11.78 9.35
N PHE A 34 29.00 12.73 10.28
CA PHE A 34 27.95 12.99 11.28
C PHE A 34 26.65 13.55 10.67
N SER A 35 26.71 14.28 9.55
CA SER A 35 25.51 14.72 8.82
C SER A 35 24.87 13.60 7.99
N SER A 36 25.64 12.58 7.58
CA SER A 36 25.09 11.41 6.88
C SER A 36 24.61 10.31 7.84
N VAL A 37 25.17 10.25 9.04
CA VAL A 37 24.73 9.39 10.13
C VAL A 37 23.81 10.20 11.04
N ASP A 38 22.53 10.23 10.70
CA ASP A 38 21.44 10.56 11.63
C ASP A 38 21.45 9.47 12.73
N ILE A 39 22.24 9.68 13.79
CA ILE A 39 22.52 8.70 14.86
C ILE A 39 21.35 8.61 15.86
N TRP A 40 20.46 9.60 15.92
CA TRP A 40 19.74 9.87 17.17
C TRP A 40 18.29 9.33 17.25
N GLY A 41 17.78 8.63 16.23
CA GLY A 41 16.34 8.29 16.17
C GLY A 41 15.95 6.81 16.07
N ASP A 42 16.88 5.90 15.75
CA ASP A 42 16.53 4.52 15.31
C ASP A 42 16.88 3.40 16.29
N ASP A 43 17.70 3.66 17.32
CA ASP A 43 18.03 2.68 18.35
C ASP A 43 16.95 2.55 19.45
N GLU A 44 15.80 3.23 19.30
CA GLU A 44 14.77 3.31 20.35
C GLU A 44 14.17 1.96 20.75
N ASP A 45 14.19 0.97 19.85
CA ASP A 45 13.56 -0.34 20.07
C ASP A 45 14.57 -1.50 20.25
N GLY A 46 15.88 -1.25 20.06
CA GLY A 46 16.94 -2.26 20.20
C GLY A 46 16.91 -3.40 19.17
N ILE A 47 16.06 -3.32 18.14
CA ILE A 47 15.91 -4.33 17.09
C ILE A 47 16.81 -3.98 15.89
N THR A 48 17.66 -4.92 15.49
CA THR A 48 18.65 -4.81 14.42
C THR A 48 18.48 -5.95 13.41
N GLU A 49 19.16 -5.86 12.27
CA GLU A 49 19.17 -6.93 11.25
C GLU A 49 19.65 -8.29 11.80
N GLU A 50 20.45 -8.28 12.86
CA GLU A 50 21.06 -9.47 13.44
C GLU A 50 20.18 -10.14 14.49
N ASN A 51 19.36 -9.38 15.21
CA ASN A 51 18.56 -9.87 16.35
C ASN A 51 17.06 -9.94 16.06
N CYS A 52 16.64 -9.64 14.82
CA CYS A 52 15.23 -9.63 14.46
C CYS A 52 14.61 -11.05 14.41
N SER A 53 13.33 -11.14 14.77
CA SER A 53 12.56 -12.38 14.76
C SER A 53 12.04 -12.70 13.36
N LYS A 54 12.16 -13.97 13.00
CA LYS A 54 11.62 -14.60 11.78
C LYS A 54 10.47 -15.56 12.10
N ASP A 55 10.08 -15.70 13.36
CA ASP A 55 8.91 -16.48 13.76
C ASP A 55 7.70 -15.55 13.91
N CYS A 56 6.81 -15.61 12.94
CA CYS A 56 5.79 -14.61 12.70
C CYS A 56 4.39 -15.24 12.77
N HIS A 57 3.44 -14.51 13.34
CA HIS A 57 2.03 -14.90 13.34
C HIS A 57 1.24 -13.97 12.42
N ILE A 58 0.62 -14.51 11.37
CA ILE A 58 -0.13 -13.74 10.37
C ILE A 58 -1.62 -14.04 10.47
N VAL A 59 -2.42 -12.98 10.44
CA VAL A 59 -3.88 -13.03 10.52
C VAL A 59 -4.49 -12.18 9.41
N LEU A 60 -5.47 -12.74 8.71
CA LEU A 60 -6.28 -12.01 7.74
C LEU A 60 -7.28 -11.12 8.49
N VAL A 61 -7.30 -9.83 8.17
CA VAL A 61 -8.30 -8.89 8.66
C VAL A 61 -9.16 -8.38 7.51
N GLU A 62 -10.46 -8.27 7.75
CA GLU A 62 -11.42 -7.90 6.73
C GLU A 62 -12.53 -7.05 7.35
N ASN A 63 -12.87 -5.92 6.73
CA ASN A 63 -14.11 -5.23 7.03
C ASN A 63 -15.19 -5.70 6.06
N ILE A 64 -16.32 -6.15 6.58
CA ILE A 64 -17.51 -6.46 5.79
C ILE A 64 -18.61 -5.49 6.23
N PRO A 65 -19.05 -4.58 5.34
CA PRO A 65 -20.17 -3.69 5.61
C PRO A 65 -21.45 -4.46 5.99
N ASP A 66 -22.23 -3.94 6.95
CA ASP A 66 -23.43 -4.59 7.49
C ASP A 66 -24.52 -4.87 6.43
N ASP A 67 -24.54 -4.09 5.35
CA ASP A 67 -25.45 -4.25 4.20
C ASP A 67 -25.02 -5.41 3.27
N LEU A 68 -23.82 -5.97 3.46
CA LEU A 68 -23.35 -7.17 2.79
C LEU A 68 -23.63 -8.41 3.63
N SER A 69 -24.56 -9.24 3.14
CA SER A 69 -24.86 -10.55 3.71
C SER A 69 -24.22 -11.67 2.90
N PHE A 70 -23.33 -12.43 3.54
CA PHE A 70 -22.72 -13.63 2.99
C PHE A 70 -23.29 -14.87 3.68
N SER A 71 -23.36 -16.00 2.97
CA SER A 71 -23.60 -17.29 3.61
C SER A 71 -22.42 -17.59 4.54
N MET A 72 -22.69 -17.70 5.84
CA MET A 72 -21.64 -17.93 6.83
C MET A 72 -21.12 -19.36 6.69
N ASP A 73 -19.90 -19.53 6.19
CA ASP A 73 -19.20 -20.83 6.14
C ASP A 73 -18.64 -21.24 7.53
N GLY A 74 -19.24 -20.75 8.61
CA GLY A 74 -18.87 -21.08 10.01
C GLY A 74 -17.55 -20.49 10.52
N ARG A 75 -16.71 -19.85 9.68
CA ARG A 75 -15.47 -19.18 10.13
C ARG A 75 -15.71 -17.70 10.43
N PRO A 76 -15.45 -17.22 11.66
CA PRO A 76 -15.53 -15.81 11.97
C PRO A 76 -14.41 -15.06 11.23
N HIS A 77 -14.76 -13.96 10.55
CA HIS A 77 -13.78 -13.01 10.01
C HIS A 77 -13.33 -12.08 11.15
N LEU A 78 -12.08 -11.62 11.10
CA LEU A 78 -11.55 -10.65 12.06
C LEU A 78 -11.72 -9.23 11.48
N PRO A 79 -12.54 -8.34 12.09
CA PRO A 79 -12.69 -6.98 11.60
C PRO A 79 -11.38 -6.19 11.62
N VAL A 80 -11.16 -5.33 10.62
CA VAL A 80 -9.99 -4.44 10.56
C VAL A 80 -9.89 -3.57 11.82
N SER A 81 -11.03 -3.08 12.32
CA SER A 81 -11.08 -2.30 13.57
C SER A 81 -10.54 -3.07 14.77
N VAL A 82 -10.86 -4.37 14.90
CA VAL A 82 -10.32 -5.24 15.96
C VAL A 82 -8.82 -5.43 15.78
N GLY A 83 -8.34 -5.61 14.53
CA GLY A 83 -6.91 -5.66 14.22
C GLY A 83 -6.16 -4.41 14.69
N PHE A 84 -6.67 -3.22 14.35
CA PHE A 84 -6.07 -1.95 14.77
C PHE A 84 -6.12 -1.75 16.29
N HIS A 85 -7.24 -2.07 16.93
CA HIS A 85 -7.34 -2.00 18.38
C HIS A 85 -6.36 -2.95 19.08
N THR A 86 -6.18 -4.16 18.56
CA THR A 86 -5.21 -5.12 19.08
C THR A 86 -3.78 -4.61 18.92
N LEU A 87 -3.44 -4.01 17.77
CA LEU A 87 -2.13 -3.36 17.57
C LEU A 87 -1.90 -2.23 18.58
N LEU A 88 -2.90 -1.39 18.84
CA LEU A 88 -2.82 -0.36 19.88
C LEU A 88 -2.64 -0.96 21.28
N ASP A 89 -3.27 -2.10 21.58
CA ASP A 89 -3.10 -2.78 22.87
C ASP A 89 -1.67 -3.32 23.05
N GLN A 90 -1.06 -3.81 21.98
CA GLN A 90 0.31 -4.35 22.01
C GLN A 90 1.40 -3.27 22.09
N ALA A 91 1.12 -2.04 21.66
CA ALA A 91 2.10 -0.96 21.58
C ALA A 91 2.67 -0.55 22.95
N LYS A 92 4.01 -0.49 23.04
CA LYS A 92 4.76 -0.13 24.25
C LYS A 92 5.65 1.10 24.08
N HIS A 93 6.20 1.32 22.88
CA HIS A 93 7.20 2.34 22.63
C HIS A 93 6.76 3.29 21.52
N SER A 94 6.41 2.75 20.35
CA SER A 94 6.16 3.56 19.16
C SER A 94 5.14 2.93 18.21
N ILE A 95 4.41 3.80 17.52
CA ILE A 95 3.50 3.45 16.43
C ILE A 95 3.80 4.38 15.26
N GLU A 96 4.10 3.78 14.12
CA GLU A 96 4.34 4.46 12.85
C GLU A 96 3.18 4.15 11.91
N VAL A 97 2.50 5.18 11.40
CA VAL A 97 1.30 5.03 10.56
C VAL A 97 1.47 5.79 9.25
N VAL A 98 1.15 5.12 8.15
CA VAL A 98 0.96 5.73 6.84
C VAL A 98 -0.44 5.41 6.37
N SER A 99 -1.14 6.42 5.86
CA SER A 99 -2.50 6.29 5.36
C SER A 99 -2.78 7.28 4.25
N SER A 100 -3.60 6.88 3.28
CA SER A 100 -3.99 7.74 2.16
C SER A 100 -5.01 8.81 2.55
N ALA A 101 -5.86 8.51 3.53
CA ALA A 101 -6.89 9.38 4.06
C ALA A 101 -6.78 9.51 5.58
N TRP A 102 -7.26 10.64 6.11
CA TRP A 102 -7.34 10.93 7.55
C TRP A 102 -8.70 11.58 7.84
N ASP A 103 -9.71 10.74 7.95
CA ASP A 103 -11.12 11.09 8.17
C ASP A 103 -11.78 10.05 9.09
N LEU A 104 -11.32 9.98 10.34
CA LEU A 104 -11.78 8.98 11.31
C LEU A 104 -13.07 9.40 12.04
N ASN A 105 -13.45 10.67 11.99
CA ASN A 105 -14.66 11.17 12.62
C ASN A 105 -15.79 11.27 11.59
N SER A 106 -16.90 10.57 11.81
CA SER A 106 -18.12 10.78 11.03
C SER A 106 -18.90 11.97 11.60
N TRP A 107 -18.45 13.20 11.34
CA TRP A 107 -19.06 14.43 11.87
C TRP A 107 -20.57 14.54 11.60
N ASP A 108 -21.07 13.90 10.54
CA ASP A 108 -22.44 14.05 10.04
C ASP A 108 -23.40 12.89 10.37
N LEU A 109 -23.00 11.89 11.14
CA LEU A 109 -23.81 10.68 11.42
C LEU A 109 -24.18 10.55 12.91
N GLU A 110 -25.05 11.45 13.39
CA GLU A 110 -25.41 11.58 14.82
C GLU A 110 -26.37 10.53 15.41
N THR A 111 -26.78 9.44 14.74
CA THR A 111 -27.85 8.57 15.31
C THR A 111 -27.56 7.06 15.35
N ILE A 112 -27.75 6.48 16.56
CA ILE A 112 -27.91 5.04 16.94
C ILE A 112 -26.58 4.23 16.84
N PRO A 113 -26.29 3.12 17.58
CA PRO A 113 -24.93 2.55 17.59
C PRO A 113 -24.50 2.12 16.18
N ASN A 114 -23.68 2.97 15.59
CA ASN A 114 -23.27 2.93 14.20
C ASN A 114 -21.85 2.35 14.18
N PRO A 115 -21.54 1.35 13.33
CA PRO A 115 -20.17 0.91 13.11
C PRO A 115 -19.20 2.05 12.76
N ALA A 116 -19.69 3.20 12.27
CA ALA A 116 -18.90 4.44 12.13
C ALA A 116 -18.24 4.92 13.44
N LYS A 117 -18.76 4.53 14.62
CA LYS A 117 -18.13 4.78 15.92
C LYS A 117 -16.77 4.10 16.06
N GLN A 118 -16.47 3.05 15.29
CA GLN A 118 -15.16 2.40 15.32
C GLN A 118 -14.05 3.38 14.89
N GLY A 119 -14.31 4.23 13.89
CA GLY A 119 -13.38 5.29 13.49
C GLY A 119 -13.14 6.30 14.62
N GLN A 120 -14.21 6.80 15.22
CA GLN A 120 -14.11 7.74 16.34
C GLN A 120 -13.41 7.13 17.57
N LEU A 121 -13.71 5.87 17.90
CA LEU A 121 -13.07 5.14 18.99
C LEU A 121 -11.57 4.97 18.71
N LEU A 122 -11.20 4.58 17.49
CA LEU A 122 -9.80 4.48 17.08
C LEU A 122 -9.09 5.83 17.21
N PHE A 123 -9.71 6.90 16.72
CA PHE A 123 -9.18 8.25 16.84
C PHE A 123 -8.96 8.68 18.29
N GLN A 124 -9.94 8.44 19.17
CA GLN A 124 -9.81 8.72 20.60
C GLN A 124 -8.67 7.94 21.25
N ARG A 125 -8.46 6.67 20.86
CA ARG A 125 -7.34 5.88 21.37
C ARG A 125 -5.99 6.40 20.88
N LEU A 126 -5.89 6.84 19.62
CA LEU A 126 -4.69 7.46 19.07
C LEU A 126 -4.33 8.74 19.84
N LEU A 127 -5.30 9.61 20.12
CA LEU A 127 -5.09 10.84 20.92
C LEU A 127 -4.57 10.57 22.34
N ARG A 128 -4.89 9.39 22.91
CA ARG A 128 -4.51 8.99 24.27
C ARG A 128 -3.16 8.26 24.35
N LEU A 129 -2.46 8.02 23.24
CA LEU A 129 -1.20 7.27 23.25
C LEU A 129 -0.11 7.91 24.13
N LYS A 130 -0.03 9.24 24.16
CA LYS A 130 0.90 9.97 25.03
C LYS A 130 0.74 9.61 26.51
N SER A 131 -0.50 9.41 26.97
CA SER A 131 -0.77 9.03 28.37
C SER A 131 -0.21 7.65 28.74
N ARG A 132 0.04 6.79 27.73
CA ARG A 132 0.70 5.49 27.87
C ARG A 132 2.21 5.53 27.62
N GLY A 133 2.78 6.71 27.34
CA GLY A 133 4.19 6.85 26.98
C GLY A 133 4.53 6.32 25.57
N VAL A 134 3.54 6.05 24.73
CA VAL A 134 3.74 5.53 23.36
C VAL A 134 3.82 6.70 22.38
N LYS A 135 4.87 6.73 21.55
CA LYS A 135 5.07 7.74 20.50
C LYS A 135 4.23 7.42 19.27
N LEU A 136 3.60 8.42 18.67
CA LEU A 136 2.86 8.27 17.42
C LEU A 136 3.55 9.08 16.33
N LYS A 137 4.06 8.40 15.30
CA LYS A 137 4.70 8.98 14.12
C LYS A 137 3.83 8.73 12.90
N ILE A 138 3.52 9.77 12.14
CA ILE A 138 2.60 9.73 11.00
C ILE A 138 3.29 10.28 9.76
N ALA A 139 3.31 9.51 8.67
CA ALA A 139 3.62 10.03 7.35
C ALA A 139 2.34 10.12 6.52
N SER A 140 2.06 11.29 5.96
CA SER A 140 0.84 11.55 5.18
C SER A 140 1.14 12.34 3.91
N SER A 141 0.27 12.24 2.90
CA SER A 141 0.25 13.23 1.83
C SER A 141 -0.02 14.62 2.42
N LEU A 142 0.51 15.66 1.77
CA LEU A 142 0.18 17.05 2.08
C LEU A 142 -1.35 17.26 1.92
N THR A 143 -2.06 17.34 3.05
CA THR A 143 -3.52 17.46 3.12
C THR A 143 -3.93 18.35 4.28
N ASN A 144 -5.10 18.98 4.18
CA ASN A 144 -5.66 19.82 5.24
C ASN A 144 -6.67 19.01 6.08
N SER A 145 -6.18 18.04 6.84
CA SER A 145 -7.02 17.18 7.72
C SER A 145 -7.14 17.76 9.13
N THR A 146 -8.37 17.81 9.65
CA THR A 146 -8.65 18.22 11.03
C THR A 146 -8.11 17.22 12.05
N GLU A 147 -8.15 15.94 11.72
CA GLU A 147 -7.69 14.81 12.50
C GLU A 147 -6.18 14.86 12.68
N LEU A 148 -5.43 15.12 11.60
CA LEU A 148 -3.97 15.26 11.68
C LEU A 148 -3.56 16.44 12.56
N LYS A 149 -4.25 17.58 12.45
CA LYS A 149 -3.99 18.74 13.32
C LYS A 149 -4.27 18.43 14.79
N ALA A 150 -5.37 17.72 15.07
CA ALA A 150 -5.72 17.30 16.41
C ALA A 150 -4.70 16.30 16.98
N LEU A 151 -4.24 15.32 16.18
CA LEU A 151 -3.19 14.37 16.57
C LEU A 151 -1.87 15.09 16.86
N ALA A 152 -1.46 16.04 16.00
CA ALA A 152 -0.27 16.86 16.22
C ALA A 152 -0.37 17.67 17.52
N ALA A 153 -1.53 18.28 17.80
CA ALA A 153 -1.80 18.98 19.06
C ALA A 153 -1.73 18.05 20.29
N HIS A 154 -1.92 16.74 20.09
CA HIS A 154 -1.82 15.70 21.11
C HIS A 154 -0.50 14.90 21.02
N ASN A 155 0.57 15.56 20.55
CA ASN A 155 1.95 15.05 20.59
C ASN A 155 2.24 13.91 19.61
N ALA A 156 1.44 13.76 18.56
CA ALA A 156 1.85 12.98 17.40
C ALA A 156 2.84 13.78 16.54
N GLU A 157 3.88 13.12 16.03
CA GLU A 157 4.79 13.68 15.04
C GLU A 157 4.22 13.42 13.65
N VAL A 158 3.85 14.48 12.93
CA VAL A 158 3.20 14.37 11.61
C VAL A 158 4.10 14.95 10.53
N HIS A 159 4.58 14.09 9.64
CA HIS A 159 5.41 14.44 8.50
C HIS A 159 4.59 14.35 7.20
N PHE A 160 4.64 15.43 6.42
CA PHE A 160 3.97 15.54 5.14
C PHE A 160 4.90 15.29 3.97
N VAL A 161 4.46 14.45 3.02
CA VAL A 161 5.13 14.19 1.74
C VAL A 161 4.43 14.97 0.62
N ASN A 162 5.16 15.84 -0.06
CA ASN A 162 4.62 16.64 -1.17
C ASN A 162 4.57 15.83 -2.49
N MET A 163 3.60 14.95 -2.60
CA MET A 163 3.42 14.10 -3.78
C MET A 163 3.11 14.88 -5.06
N THR A 164 2.46 16.03 -4.94
CA THR A 164 2.19 16.92 -6.09
C THR A 164 3.48 17.42 -6.72
N LEU A 165 4.47 17.76 -5.89
CA LEU A 165 5.79 18.18 -6.34
C LEU A 165 6.58 17.04 -6.97
N PHE A 166 6.63 15.87 -6.32
CA PHE A 166 7.50 14.76 -6.75
C PHE A 166 6.99 14.00 -7.97
N THR A 167 5.71 13.65 -8.00
CA THR A 167 5.16 12.72 -9.01
C THR A 167 3.86 13.23 -9.63
N ARG A 168 3.28 14.31 -9.09
CA ARG A 168 1.93 14.80 -9.43
C ARG A 168 0.82 13.80 -9.10
N GLY A 169 1.11 12.80 -8.26
CA GLY A 169 0.14 11.84 -7.73
C GLY A 169 -0.14 12.09 -6.25
N GLY A 170 -0.54 11.04 -5.54
CA GLY A 170 -0.83 11.04 -4.11
C GLY A 170 -0.10 9.92 -3.36
N LEU A 171 -0.10 10.00 -2.02
CA LEU A 171 0.39 8.93 -1.14
C LEU A 171 -0.80 8.01 -0.84
N HIS A 172 -0.86 6.87 -1.52
CA HIS A 172 -1.94 5.89 -1.40
C HIS A 172 -1.54 4.71 -0.49
N SER A 173 -0.41 4.81 0.21
CA SER A 173 0.07 3.76 1.10
C SER A 173 -0.81 3.67 2.35
N SER A 174 -1.13 2.45 2.78
CA SER A 174 -1.77 2.20 4.07
C SER A 174 -1.10 1.03 4.79
N PHE A 175 -0.37 1.35 5.85
CA PHE A 175 0.28 0.37 6.71
C PHE A 175 0.58 0.95 8.10
N TRP A 176 0.77 0.05 9.06
CA TRP A 176 1.18 0.36 10.43
C TRP A 176 2.40 -0.44 10.80
N ILE A 177 3.28 0.14 11.62
CA ILE A 177 4.37 -0.55 12.30
C ILE A 177 4.26 -0.21 13.79
N VAL A 178 4.23 -1.22 14.64
CA VAL A 178 4.14 -1.08 16.10
C VAL A 178 5.38 -1.71 16.73
N ASP A 179 6.13 -0.91 17.49
CA ASP A 179 7.37 -1.28 18.18
C ASP A 179 8.38 -2.03 17.29
N ARG A 180 8.41 -1.70 15.98
CA ARG A 180 9.18 -2.43 14.94
C ARG A 180 9.03 -3.96 15.01
N LYS A 181 7.87 -4.44 15.44
CA LYS A 181 7.62 -5.85 15.74
C LYS A 181 6.32 -6.38 15.14
N HIS A 182 5.29 -5.56 15.12
CA HIS A 182 3.99 -5.90 14.55
C HIS A 182 3.68 -4.96 13.40
N ILE A 183 3.05 -5.47 12.35
CA ILE A 183 2.67 -4.66 11.19
C ILE A 183 1.24 -4.92 10.77
N TYR A 184 0.63 -3.92 10.14
CA TYR A 184 -0.55 -4.07 9.30
C TYR A 184 -0.22 -3.59 7.89
N ILE A 185 -0.72 -4.29 6.87
CA ILE A 185 -0.73 -3.81 5.49
C ILE A 185 -2.02 -4.28 4.80
N GLY A 186 -2.68 -3.39 4.08
CA GLY A 186 -3.94 -3.71 3.41
C GLY A 186 -4.61 -2.50 2.78
N SER A 187 -5.85 -2.68 2.34
CA SER A 187 -6.59 -1.63 1.63
C SER A 187 -7.26 -0.60 2.56
N ALA A 188 -7.44 -0.90 3.84
CA ALA A 188 -8.14 0.00 4.76
C ALA A 188 -7.28 1.21 5.17
N ASP A 189 -7.77 2.40 4.88
CA ASP A 189 -7.19 3.68 5.31
C ASP A 189 -7.67 4.12 6.72
N MET A 190 -7.09 5.21 7.25
CA MET A 190 -7.60 5.97 8.42
C MET A 190 -8.85 6.78 8.06
N ASP A 191 -9.87 6.07 7.56
CA ASP A 191 -11.17 6.60 7.17
C ASP A 191 -12.25 5.76 7.88
N TRP A 192 -13.21 6.41 8.52
CA TRP A 192 -14.31 5.73 9.20
C TRP A 192 -15.07 4.80 8.25
N ARG A 193 -15.14 5.12 6.95
CA ARG A 193 -15.76 4.28 5.91
C ARG A 193 -15.00 2.98 5.71
N SER A 194 -13.66 2.98 5.75
CA SER A 194 -12.85 1.77 5.66
C SER A 194 -13.12 0.79 6.82
N LEU A 195 -13.52 1.33 7.99
CA LEU A 195 -13.79 0.56 9.19
C LEU A 195 -15.25 0.13 9.35
N SER A 196 -16.14 0.51 8.42
CA SER A 196 -17.58 0.28 8.60
C SER A 196 -18.38 0.11 7.30
N LYS A 197 -18.09 0.87 6.25
CA LYS A 197 -18.92 0.98 5.05
C LYS A 197 -18.28 0.45 3.78
N ARG A 198 -16.94 0.33 3.72
CA ARG A 198 -16.23 -0.29 2.60
C ARG A 198 -15.86 -1.70 2.97
N LYS A 199 -15.89 -2.58 1.97
CA LYS A 199 -15.31 -3.90 2.10
C LYS A 199 -13.81 -3.78 1.87
N GLU A 200 -13.04 -4.04 2.91
CA GLU A 200 -11.59 -3.86 2.96
C GLU A 200 -10.91 -5.17 3.37
N LEU A 201 -9.66 -5.37 2.93
CA LEU A 201 -8.88 -6.55 3.26
C LEU A 201 -7.42 -6.18 3.52
N GLY A 202 -6.84 -6.81 4.53
CA GLY A 202 -5.43 -6.68 4.85
C GLY A 202 -4.94 -7.83 5.71
N VAL A 203 -3.69 -7.75 6.11
CA VAL A 203 -3.11 -8.69 7.07
C VAL A 203 -2.48 -7.93 8.24
N VAL A 204 -2.61 -8.52 9.42
CA VAL A 204 -1.80 -8.15 10.58
C VAL A 204 -0.78 -9.24 10.81
N VAL A 205 0.50 -8.85 10.91
CA VAL A 205 1.60 -9.77 11.18
C VAL A 205 2.22 -9.41 12.53
N TYR A 206 2.17 -10.34 13.47
CA TYR A 206 2.68 -10.19 14.82
C TYR A 206 4.04 -10.86 14.98
N ASN A 207 4.85 -10.33 15.91
CA ASN A 207 6.17 -10.89 16.29
C ASN A 207 7.16 -11.03 15.13
N CYS A 208 7.00 -10.24 14.07
CA CYS A 208 7.72 -10.38 12.81
C CYS A 208 8.69 -9.22 12.62
N SER A 209 9.64 -9.07 13.54
CA SER A 209 10.44 -7.86 13.57
C SER A 209 11.39 -7.72 12.38
N CYS A 210 11.84 -8.80 11.73
CA CYS A 210 12.62 -8.66 10.49
C CYS A 210 11.82 -8.02 9.36
N LEU A 211 10.55 -8.44 9.18
CA LEU A 211 9.67 -7.87 8.17
C LEU A 211 9.25 -6.43 8.54
N ALA A 212 9.01 -6.19 9.83
CA ALA A 212 8.69 -4.85 10.34
C ALA A 212 9.85 -3.86 10.16
N LEU A 213 11.10 -4.30 10.37
CA LEU A 213 12.29 -3.51 10.07
C LEU A 213 12.36 -3.11 8.59
N ASP A 214 12.09 -4.04 7.68
CA ASP A 214 12.12 -3.75 6.25
C ASP A 214 11.00 -2.77 5.84
N LEU A 215 9.80 -2.91 6.41
CA LEU A 215 8.70 -1.95 6.22
C LEU A 215 9.01 -0.58 6.84
N HIS A 216 9.69 -0.55 7.99
CA HIS A 216 10.17 0.67 8.61
C HIS A 216 11.13 1.45 7.69
N ARG A 217 11.93 0.77 6.84
CA ARG A 217 12.75 1.47 5.84
C ARG A 217 11.92 2.22 4.80
N VAL A 218 10.73 1.72 4.48
CA VAL A 218 9.75 2.40 3.62
C VAL A 218 9.15 3.60 4.36
N PHE A 219 8.77 3.44 5.62
CA PHE A 219 8.32 4.55 6.46
C PHE A 219 9.37 5.66 6.56
N SER A 220 10.61 5.30 6.89
CA SER A 220 11.75 6.22 7.01
C SER A 220 12.08 6.94 5.70
N PHE A 221 11.83 6.29 4.55
CA PHE A 221 11.91 6.96 3.25
C PHE A 221 10.88 8.08 3.12
N TYR A 222 9.59 7.82 3.44
CA TYR A 222 8.56 8.87 3.45
C TYR A 222 8.86 9.95 4.49
N TRP A 223 9.33 9.55 5.66
CA TRP A 223 9.66 10.44 6.77
C TRP A 223 10.73 11.47 6.40
N GLN A 224 11.79 11.03 5.72
CA GLN A 224 12.91 11.88 5.27
C GLN A 224 12.54 12.85 4.14
N LEU A 225 11.40 12.63 3.46
CA LEU A 225 10.89 13.54 2.43
C LEU A 225 10.07 14.70 2.99
N HIS A 226 9.89 14.77 4.31
CA HIS A 226 9.24 15.90 4.95
C HIS A 226 9.97 17.20 4.64
N GLU A 227 9.22 18.20 4.18
CA GLU A 227 9.72 19.54 3.78
C GLU A 227 10.85 19.54 2.74
N ARG A 228 11.04 18.42 2.01
CA ARG A 228 11.99 18.38 0.90
C ARG A 228 11.34 18.75 -0.41
N ASP A 229 12.11 19.47 -1.24
CA ASP A 229 11.68 19.84 -2.58
C ASP A 229 12.21 18.91 -3.68
N TYR A 230 13.08 17.97 -3.33
CA TYR A 230 13.64 16.96 -4.24
C TYR A 230 13.88 15.62 -3.54
N ILE A 231 13.91 14.56 -4.33
CA ILE A 231 14.26 13.19 -3.92
C ILE A 231 15.77 13.02 -4.14
N PRO A 232 16.58 12.78 -3.09
CA PRO A 232 18.01 12.53 -3.24
C PRO A 232 18.32 11.38 -4.19
N SER A 233 19.38 11.53 -5.00
CA SER A 233 19.89 10.46 -5.86
C SER A 233 20.66 9.39 -5.07
N ILE A 234 21.21 9.75 -3.91
CA ILE A 234 21.93 8.86 -3.00
C ILE A 234 21.20 8.89 -1.66
N TRP A 235 20.81 7.69 -1.22
CA TRP A 235 20.09 7.50 0.02
C TRP A 235 20.97 6.94 1.13
N SER A 236 20.60 7.22 2.38
CA SER A 236 21.21 6.56 3.53
C SER A 236 20.96 5.04 3.46
N LYS A 237 21.88 4.24 4.02
CA LYS A 237 21.68 2.79 4.14
C LYS A 237 20.38 2.45 4.90
N ARG A 238 19.91 3.35 5.77
CA ARG A 238 18.70 3.22 6.58
C ARG A 238 17.40 3.09 5.76
N VAL A 239 17.38 3.53 4.51
CA VAL A 239 16.18 3.37 3.64
C VAL A 239 16.37 2.33 2.53
N THR A 240 17.55 1.72 2.42
CA THR A 240 17.85 0.65 1.43
C THR A 240 17.05 -0.60 1.77
N ALA A 241 16.41 -1.26 0.81
CA ALA A 241 15.62 -2.46 1.13
C ALA A 241 16.49 -3.59 1.72
N LEU A 242 15.93 -4.32 2.68
CA LEU A 242 16.55 -5.54 3.22
C LEU A 242 16.22 -6.75 2.36
N TYR A 243 14.98 -6.82 1.90
CA TYR A 243 14.42 -7.96 1.20
C TYR A 243 13.73 -7.52 -0.09
N GLY A 244 13.75 -8.40 -1.08
CA GLY A 244 13.13 -8.16 -2.37
C GLY A 244 12.95 -9.46 -3.17
N LYS A 245 12.53 -9.33 -4.43
CA LYS A 245 12.23 -10.48 -5.30
C LYS A 245 13.34 -11.52 -5.44
N ASN A 246 14.59 -11.08 -5.36
CA ASN A 246 15.78 -11.93 -5.54
C ASN A 246 16.34 -12.46 -4.22
N ASN A 247 15.98 -11.85 -3.09
CA ASN A 247 16.50 -12.11 -1.75
C ASN A 247 15.37 -11.96 -0.71
N ALA A 248 14.28 -12.69 -0.91
CA ALA A 248 13.12 -12.63 -0.02
C ALA A 248 13.47 -13.11 1.39
N LEU A 249 12.82 -12.53 2.41
CA LEU A 249 12.99 -12.94 3.80
C LEU A 249 12.42 -14.36 3.97
N GLN A 250 13.27 -15.30 4.37
CA GLN A 250 12.86 -16.63 4.83
C GLN A 250 12.35 -16.54 6.27
N LEU A 251 11.12 -17.00 6.53
CA LEU A 251 10.47 -16.87 7.83
C LEU A 251 9.41 -17.96 8.05
N GLN A 252 8.97 -18.12 9.30
CA GLN A 252 7.85 -19.00 9.66
C GLN A 252 6.59 -18.16 9.81
N LEU A 253 5.52 -18.50 9.09
CA LEU A 253 4.18 -17.91 9.23
C LEU A 253 3.25 -18.93 9.85
N ASN A 254 2.80 -18.70 11.07
CA ASN A 254 1.93 -19.63 11.80
C ASN A 254 2.53 -21.05 11.85
N SER A 255 3.85 -21.12 12.12
CA SER A 255 4.64 -22.37 12.08
C SER A 255 4.82 -23.01 10.69
N THR A 256 4.41 -22.36 9.60
CA THR A 256 4.61 -22.85 8.22
C THR A 256 5.73 -22.07 7.51
N PRO A 257 6.67 -22.74 6.85
CA PRO A 257 7.72 -22.08 6.07
C PRO A 257 7.19 -21.21 4.93
N ALA A 258 7.68 -19.98 4.86
CA ALA A 258 7.31 -19.02 3.84
C ALA A 258 8.45 -18.07 3.51
N THR A 259 8.29 -17.36 2.39
CA THR A 259 9.09 -16.19 2.07
C THR A 259 8.20 -14.96 1.96
N ALA A 260 8.68 -13.81 2.45
CA ALA A 260 7.99 -12.54 2.26
C ALA A 260 8.94 -11.40 1.92
N TYR A 261 8.41 -10.38 1.25
CA TYR A 261 9.10 -9.10 1.05
C TYR A 261 8.09 -8.01 0.74
N VAL A 262 8.50 -6.76 0.97
CA VAL A 262 7.72 -5.57 0.68
C VAL A 262 8.14 -4.96 -0.65
N SER A 263 7.18 -4.52 -1.45
CA SER A 263 7.36 -3.77 -2.68
C SER A 263 6.79 -2.36 -2.56
N THR A 264 7.25 -1.45 -3.44
CA THR A 264 6.77 -0.07 -3.46
C THR A 264 6.55 0.44 -4.87
N SER A 265 5.78 1.52 -4.99
CA SER A 265 5.62 2.33 -6.20
C SER A 265 5.58 3.81 -5.83
N PRO A 266 5.78 4.75 -6.79
CA PRO A 266 6.28 4.51 -8.14
C PRO A 266 7.79 4.21 -8.13
N GLU A 267 8.40 4.01 -9.30
CA GLU A 267 9.85 3.73 -9.43
C GLU A 267 10.72 4.78 -8.71
N LEU A 268 10.30 6.05 -8.74
CA LEU A 268 11.01 7.14 -8.05
C LEU A 268 11.03 6.99 -6.52
N PHE A 269 10.11 6.20 -5.97
CA PHE A 269 9.96 5.93 -4.53
C PHE A 269 10.53 4.55 -4.16
N CYS A 270 11.17 3.86 -5.10
CA CYS A 270 11.87 2.62 -4.86
C CYS A 270 13.32 2.96 -4.50
N SER A 271 13.65 2.85 -3.21
CA SER A 271 15.02 2.93 -2.75
C SER A 271 15.88 1.79 -3.32
N LYS A 272 17.19 1.87 -3.11
CA LYS A 272 18.12 0.84 -3.58
C LYS A 272 17.65 -0.56 -3.14
N ASP A 273 17.68 -1.50 -4.08
CA ASP A 273 17.30 -2.91 -3.93
C ASP A 273 15.80 -3.17 -3.63
N ARG A 274 14.98 -2.12 -3.46
CA ARG A 274 13.53 -2.26 -3.26
C ARG A 274 12.87 -2.77 -4.54
N THR A 275 12.03 -3.79 -4.39
CA THR A 275 11.26 -4.33 -5.51
C THR A 275 10.11 -3.38 -5.85
N ARG A 276 9.92 -3.08 -7.14
CA ARG A 276 8.77 -2.30 -7.63
C ARG A 276 7.48 -3.12 -7.55
N ASP A 277 6.33 -2.54 -7.20
CA ASP A 277 5.08 -3.32 -7.08
C ASP A 277 4.73 -4.04 -8.39
N VAL A 278 4.93 -3.39 -9.53
CA VAL A 278 4.68 -3.98 -10.86
C VAL A 278 5.54 -5.24 -11.07
N ASP A 279 6.81 -5.22 -10.62
CA ASP A 279 7.71 -6.38 -10.72
C ASP A 279 7.29 -7.49 -9.74
N ALA A 280 6.79 -7.12 -8.56
CA ALA A 280 6.28 -8.06 -7.57
C ALA A 280 5.02 -8.77 -8.07
N ILE A 281 4.05 -8.03 -8.61
CA ILE A 281 2.83 -8.57 -9.23
C ILE A 281 3.19 -9.49 -10.40
N TYR A 282 4.11 -9.06 -11.28
CA TYR A 282 4.64 -9.87 -12.37
C TYR A 282 5.18 -11.21 -11.85
N GLN A 283 6.05 -11.19 -10.84
CA GLN A 283 6.67 -12.40 -10.30
C GLN A 283 5.64 -13.36 -9.69
N VAL A 284 4.64 -12.83 -8.97
CA VAL A 284 3.58 -13.65 -8.38
C VAL A 284 2.76 -14.33 -9.49
N ILE A 285 2.33 -13.58 -10.50
CA ILE A 285 1.63 -14.14 -11.69
C ILE A 285 2.49 -15.19 -12.39
N GLN A 286 3.79 -14.92 -12.56
CA GLN A 286 4.69 -15.82 -13.28
C GLN A 286 4.96 -17.12 -12.53
N SER A 287 4.97 -17.06 -11.20
CA SER A 287 5.16 -18.24 -10.35
C SER A 287 3.94 -19.15 -10.27
N ALA A 288 2.74 -18.65 -10.58
CA ALA A 288 1.50 -19.41 -10.52
C ALA A 288 1.46 -20.56 -11.54
N LYS A 289 0.90 -21.71 -11.14
CA LYS A 289 0.80 -22.90 -12.03
C LYS A 289 -0.64 -23.30 -12.33
N THR A 290 -1.54 -23.14 -11.38
CA THR A 290 -2.91 -23.67 -11.51
C THR A 290 -3.98 -22.58 -11.57
N PHE A 291 -3.90 -21.54 -10.74
CA PHE A 291 -4.87 -20.44 -10.77
C PHE A 291 -4.28 -19.10 -10.31
N ILE A 292 -4.95 -18.02 -10.72
CA ILE A 292 -4.70 -16.64 -10.30
C ILE A 292 -6.05 -15.96 -10.08
N PHE A 293 -6.32 -15.56 -8.84
CA PHE A 293 -7.54 -14.87 -8.44
C PHE A 293 -7.21 -13.46 -7.99
N ILE A 294 -7.87 -12.46 -8.59
CA ILE A 294 -7.54 -11.04 -8.44
C ILE A 294 -8.80 -10.29 -8.04
N SER A 295 -8.73 -9.54 -6.94
CA SER A 295 -9.78 -8.64 -6.49
C SER A 295 -9.23 -7.22 -6.39
N VAL A 296 -9.80 -6.31 -7.19
CA VAL A 296 -9.39 -4.90 -7.31
C VAL A 296 -10.60 -3.98 -7.36
N THR A 297 -10.48 -2.73 -6.91
CA THR A 297 -11.56 -1.76 -7.10
C THR A 297 -11.68 -1.41 -8.58
N ASP A 298 -10.57 -1.00 -9.21
CA ASP A 298 -10.55 -0.59 -10.60
C ASP A 298 -9.49 -1.37 -11.40
N TYR A 299 -9.84 -1.69 -12.65
CA TYR A 299 -8.95 -2.31 -13.64
C TYR A 299 -8.90 -1.44 -14.88
N LEU A 300 -7.81 -0.70 -15.07
CA LEU A 300 -7.66 0.20 -16.20
C LEU A 300 -6.19 0.27 -16.65
N PRO A 301 -5.78 -0.55 -17.62
CA PRO A 301 -4.43 -0.57 -18.22
C PRO A 301 -4.05 0.71 -19.00
N LEU A 302 -4.25 1.88 -18.40
CA LEU A 302 -3.96 3.20 -18.95
C LEU A 302 -3.15 4.02 -17.96
N VAL A 303 -2.14 4.70 -18.49
CA VAL A 303 -1.37 5.73 -17.79
C VAL A 303 -1.77 7.09 -18.35
N LYS A 304 -2.19 8.00 -17.46
CA LYS A 304 -2.43 9.41 -17.77
C LYS A 304 -1.26 10.23 -17.26
N ARG A 305 -0.55 10.92 -18.16
CA ARG A 305 0.53 11.84 -17.81
C ARG A 305 0.21 13.25 -18.28
N SER A 306 0.41 14.22 -17.40
CA SER A 306 0.34 15.64 -17.75
C SER A 306 1.72 16.17 -18.09
N PHE A 307 1.92 16.61 -19.33
CA PHE A 307 3.17 17.22 -19.80
C PHE A 307 2.86 18.58 -20.43
N ARG A 308 3.51 19.64 -19.93
CA ARG A 308 3.32 21.04 -20.40
C ARG A 308 1.85 21.47 -20.50
N GLY A 309 1.01 21.05 -19.56
CA GLY A 309 -0.42 21.40 -19.55
C GLY A 309 -1.31 20.52 -20.45
N THR A 310 -0.73 19.64 -21.27
CA THR A 310 -1.48 18.66 -22.06
C THR A 310 -1.50 17.30 -21.36
N SER A 311 -2.69 16.71 -21.21
CA SER A 311 -2.85 15.36 -20.69
C SER A 311 -2.77 14.34 -21.82
N VAL A 312 -1.79 13.45 -21.77
CA VAL A 312 -1.64 12.34 -22.71
C VAL A 312 -1.98 11.04 -21.99
N THR A 313 -2.93 10.29 -22.53
CA THR A 313 -3.29 8.95 -22.07
C THR A 313 -2.65 7.91 -22.99
N ARG A 314 -1.97 6.92 -22.40
CA ARG A 314 -1.32 5.83 -23.15
C ARG A 314 -1.74 4.48 -22.58
N TYR A 315 -1.80 3.48 -23.43
CA TYR A 315 -1.92 2.09 -23.00
C TYR A 315 -0.68 1.68 -22.20
N TRP A 316 -0.91 0.97 -21.10
CA TRP A 316 0.10 0.50 -20.17
C TRP A 316 -0.05 -1.01 -20.00
N SER A 317 0.86 -1.76 -20.64
CA SER A 317 0.72 -3.20 -20.78
C SER A 317 1.21 -4.01 -19.57
N SER A 318 1.98 -3.43 -18.66
CA SER A 318 2.85 -4.18 -17.73
C SER A 318 2.16 -5.24 -16.86
N ILE A 319 0.89 -5.07 -16.47
CA ILE A 319 0.12 -6.11 -15.78
C ILE A 319 -0.82 -6.84 -16.76
N ASP A 320 -1.45 -6.11 -17.69
CA ASP A 320 -2.40 -6.66 -18.67
C ASP A 320 -1.75 -7.75 -19.51
N GLU A 321 -0.53 -7.55 -20.00
CA GLU A 321 0.20 -8.51 -20.86
C GLU A 321 0.52 -9.82 -20.13
N VAL A 322 0.82 -9.76 -18.83
CA VAL A 322 1.19 -10.92 -18.02
C VAL A 322 -0.04 -11.77 -17.70
N ILE A 323 -1.19 -11.13 -17.50
CA ILE A 323 -2.48 -11.83 -17.39
C ILE A 323 -2.76 -12.57 -18.70
N ARG A 324 -2.57 -11.90 -19.84
CA ARG A 324 -2.77 -12.51 -21.17
C ARG A 324 -1.83 -13.69 -21.38
N GLU A 325 -0.55 -13.55 -21.04
CA GLU A 325 0.44 -14.62 -21.10
C GLU A 325 0.03 -15.82 -20.23
N ALA A 326 -0.35 -15.57 -18.98
CA ALA A 326 -0.75 -16.62 -18.03
C ALA A 326 -1.93 -17.45 -18.56
N VAL A 327 -2.92 -16.77 -19.13
CA VAL A 327 -4.13 -17.39 -19.67
C VAL A 327 -3.86 -18.14 -20.98
N VAL A 328 -3.17 -17.51 -21.93
CA VAL A 328 -3.03 -18.02 -23.30
C VAL A 328 -1.88 -19.00 -23.45
N LEU A 329 -0.71 -18.69 -22.87
CA LEU A 329 0.50 -19.49 -23.08
C LEU A 329 0.70 -20.54 -21.98
N ARG A 330 0.24 -20.27 -20.76
CA ARG A 330 0.41 -21.18 -19.63
C ARG A 330 -0.86 -21.95 -19.23
N GLY A 331 -2.02 -21.61 -19.80
CA GLY A 331 -3.29 -22.26 -19.50
C GLY A 331 -3.73 -22.13 -18.03
N VAL A 332 -3.23 -21.09 -17.33
CA VAL A 332 -3.54 -20.86 -15.91
C VAL A 332 -4.94 -20.28 -15.78
N LYS A 333 -5.72 -20.79 -14.83
CA LYS A 333 -7.08 -20.29 -14.59
C LYS A 333 -7.06 -18.92 -13.94
N VAL A 334 -7.63 -17.91 -14.61
CA VAL A 334 -7.70 -16.54 -14.09
C VAL A 334 -9.13 -16.13 -13.76
N ARG A 335 -9.33 -15.55 -12.57
CA ARG A 335 -10.58 -14.91 -12.16
C ARG A 335 -10.33 -13.48 -11.72
N LEU A 336 -11.01 -12.53 -12.37
CA LEU A 336 -10.94 -11.10 -12.05
C LEU A 336 -12.25 -10.65 -11.42
N LEU A 337 -12.21 -10.22 -10.17
CA LEU A 337 -13.32 -9.57 -9.46
C LEU A 337 -13.03 -8.08 -9.38
N ILE A 338 -13.78 -7.28 -10.16
CA ILE A 338 -13.61 -5.82 -10.25
C ILE A 338 -14.81 -5.14 -9.61
N SER A 339 -14.62 -4.07 -8.86
CA SER A 339 -15.76 -3.31 -8.32
C SER A 339 -16.48 -2.51 -9.41
N PHE A 340 -17.81 -2.57 -9.40
CA PHE A 340 -18.65 -1.70 -10.22
C PHE A 340 -19.27 -0.62 -9.34
N TRP A 341 -18.82 0.61 -9.57
CA TRP A 341 -19.20 1.78 -8.78
C TRP A 341 -19.24 3.03 -9.68
N LYS A 342 -19.75 4.16 -9.18
CA LYS A 342 -20.01 5.36 -9.99
C LYS A 342 -18.78 5.92 -10.73
N LYS A 343 -17.56 5.70 -10.18
CA LYS A 343 -16.31 6.16 -10.79
C LYS A 343 -15.65 5.12 -11.70
N THR A 344 -16.21 3.92 -11.85
CA THR A 344 -15.69 2.90 -12.78
C THR A 344 -15.60 3.50 -14.19
N HIS A 345 -14.38 3.54 -14.73
CA HIS A 345 -14.14 4.14 -16.04
C HIS A 345 -14.81 3.29 -17.15
N PRO A 346 -15.51 3.87 -18.14
CA PRO A 346 -16.20 3.10 -19.17
C PRO A 346 -15.29 2.16 -19.97
N LEU A 347 -14.04 2.57 -20.23
CA LEU A 347 -13.05 1.71 -20.92
C LEU A 347 -12.68 0.44 -20.16
N THR A 348 -12.95 0.34 -18.86
CA THR A 348 -12.80 -0.90 -18.08
C THR A 348 -13.52 -2.05 -18.77
N PHE A 349 -14.75 -1.80 -19.28
CA PHE A 349 -15.52 -2.81 -20.00
C PHE A 349 -14.86 -3.21 -21.31
N ASN A 350 -14.24 -2.28 -22.05
CA ASN A 350 -13.52 -2.58 -23.28
C ASN A 350 -12.29 -3.47 -23.02
N PHE A 351 -11.49 -3.15 -22.00
CA PHE A 351 -10.32 -3.94 -21.63
C PHE A 351 -10.72 -5.34 -21.14
N VAL A 352 -11.74 -5.44 -20.30
CA VAL A 352 -12.29 -6.72 -19.84
C VAL A 352 -12.81 -7.56 -21.02
N THR A 353 -13.54 -6.96 -21.95
CA THR A 353 -14.00 -7.65 -23.17
C THR A 353 -12.82 -8.15 -24.00
N SER A 354 -11.76 -7.34 -24.15
CA SER A 354 -10.53 -7.73 -24.86
C SER A 354 -9.78 -8.88 -24.18
N LEU A 355 -9.80 -8.97 -22.85
CA LEU A 355 -9.25 -10.12 -22.14
C LEU A 355 -10.12 -11.36 -22.39
N LYS A 356 -11.44 -11.24 -22.21
CA LYS A 356 -12.39 -12.36 -22.39
C LYS A 356 -12.39 -12.92 -23.81
N SER A 357 -12.16 -12.08 -24.82
CA SER A 357 -12.12 -12.52 -26.22
C SER A 357 -10.97 -13.48 -26.51
N LEU A 358 -9.91 -13.50 -25.69
CA LEU A 358 -8.77 -14.41 -25.86
C LEU A 358 -9.18 -15.88 -25.74
N CYS A 359 -10.15 -16.19 -24.87
CA CYS A 359 -10.56 -17.58 -24.61
C CYS A 359 -11.70 -18.08 -25.49
N VAL A 360 -12.24 -17.28 -26.40
CA VAL A 360 -13.44 -17.67 -27.17
C VAL A 360 -13.18 -18.89 -28.08
N GLN A 361 -11.97 -19.04 -28.60
CA GLN A 361 -11.61 -20.11 -29.53
C GLN A 361 -10.54 -21.07 -28.98
N LEU A 362 -10.14 -20.92 -27.72
CA LEU A 362 -9.06 -21.70 -27.11
C LEU A 362 -9.63 -22.70 -26.10
N TYR A 363 -9.50 -24.00 -26.39
CA TYR A 363 -10.05 -25.08 -25.56
C TYR A 363 -9.45 -25.15 -24.14
N ASN A 364 -8.20 -24.72 -23.95
CA ASN A 364 -7.48 -24.72 -22.66
C ASN A 364 -7.34 -23.31 -22.05
N CYS A 365 -8.33 -22.45 -22.25
CA CYS A 365 -8.28 -21.06 -21.80
C CYS A 365 -9.40 -20.82 -20.77
N SER A 366 -9.02 -20.45 -19.55
CA SER A 366 -9.97 -20.19 -18.45
C SER A 366 -9.75 -18.80 -17.89
N LEU A 367 -10.53 -17.84 -18.41
CA LEU A 367 -10.58 -16.48 -17.90
C LEU A 367 -12.04 -16.10 -17.62
N GLU A 368 -12.34 -15.83 -16.36
CA GLU A 368 -13.64 -15.33 -15.94
C GLU A 368 -13.49 -13.93 -15.33
N VAL A 369 -14.41 -13.03 -15.66
CA VAL A 369 -14.48 -11.70 -15.06
C VAL A 369 -15.88 -11.44 -14.51
N ARG A 370 -15.96 -11.05 -13.24
CA ARG A 370 -17.19 -10.62 -12.56
C ARG A 370 -17.00 -9.23 -11.99
N PHE A 371 -18.11 -8.50 -11.95
CA PHE A 371 -18.19 -7.19 -11.33
C PHE A 371 -18.88 -7.32 -9.97
N PHE A 372 -18.24 -6.83 -8.92
CA PHE A 372 -18.80 -6.76 -7.58
C PHE A 372 -19.63 -5.47 -7.46
N SER A 373 -20.92 -5.60 -7.17
CA SER A 373 -21.82 -4.46 -7.02
C SER A 373 -22.80 -4.70 -5.87
N HIS A 374 -22.95 -3.69 -5.00
CA HIS A 374 -24.04 -3.59 -4.05
C HIS A 374 -25.10 -2.63 -4.62
N LYS A 375 -26.39 -2.88 -4.37
CA LYS A 375 -27.46 -1.98 -4.85
C LYS A 375 -27.23 -0.60 -4.28
N GLU A 376 -27.18 0.42 -5.14
CA GLU A 376 -27.02 1.82 -4.74
C GLU A 376 -28.19 2.24 -3.82
N GLN A 377 -27.98 2.19 -2.51
CA GLN A 377 -28.79 2.90 -1.54
C GLN A 377 -27.99 4.13 -1.09
N ASN A 378 -28.49 5.30 -1.48
CA ASN A 378 -28.04 6.66 -1.14
C ASN A 378 -26.91 7.28 -1.95
N ASP A 379 -26.85 8.62 -1.86
CA ASP A 379 -25.98 9.53 -2.60
C ASP A 379 -24.47 9.40 -2.27
N ASP A 380 -24.09 8.65 -1.23
CA ASP A 380 -22.68 8.37 -0.91
C ASP A 380 -22.14 7.21 -1.75
N ILE A 381 -21.26 7.57 -2.67
CA ILE A 381 -20.71 6.76 -3.77
C ILE A 381 -19.83 5.59 -3.27
N GLN A 382 -19.44 5.60 -2.00
CA GLN A 382 -18.46 4.67 -1.45
C GLN A 382 -19.04 3.63 -0.47
N LEU A 383 -20.36 3.64 -0.23
CA LEU A 383 -21.03 2.66 0.62
C LEU A 383 -21.11 1.28 -0.08
N GLY A 384 -20.75 0.21 0.63
CA GLY A 384 -20.76 -1.16 0.10
C GLY A 384 -19.69 -1.40 -0.98
N LEU A 385 -18.78 -0.45 -1.21
CA LEU A 385 -17.71 -0.55 -2.20
C LEU A 385 -16.74 -1.67 -1.79
N ASN A 386 -16.48 -2.62 -2.70
CA ASN A 386 -15.36 -3.54 -2.56
C ASN A 386 -14.06 -2.79 -2.89
N HIS A 387 -13.33 -2.41 -1.85
CA HIS A 387 -12.13 -1.58 -1.94
C HIS A 387 -10.83 -2.41 -1.85
N ASN A 388 -10.94 -3.72 -2.01
CA ASN A 388 -9.82 -4.65 -1.94
C ASN A 388 -8.82 -4.47 -3.10
N LYS A 389 -7.51 -4.64 -2.82
CA LYS A 389 -6.45 -4.75 -3.83
C LYS A 389 -5.51 -5.91 -3.51
N TYR A 390 -5.91 -7.12 -3.89
CA TYR A 390 -5.09 -8.32 -3.66
C TYR A 390 -5.19 -9.32 -4.80
N MET A 391 -4.21 -10.21 -4.84
CA MET A 391 -4.16 -11.35 -5.73
C MET A 391 -3.71 -12.58 -4.95
N VAL A 392 -4.33 -13.72 -5.20
CA VAL A 392 -3.95 -15.02 -4.63
C VAL A 392 -3.78 -16.05 -5.74
N THR A 393 -2.69 -16.80 -5.66
CA THR A 393 -2.34 -17.89 -6.57
C THR A 393 -2.29 -19.20 -5.80
N ASP A 394 -1.83 -20.26 -6.45
CA ASP A 394 -1.63 -21.56 -5.83
C ASP A 394 -0.41 -21.66 -4.92
N ASN A 395 0.51 -20.69 -4.97
CA ASN A 395 1.71 -20.69 -4.13
C ASN A 395 2.01 -19.35 -3.43
N ALA A 396 1.33 -18.26 -3.80
CA ALA A 396 1.62 -16.93 -3.27
C ALA A 396 0.37 -16.06 -3.13
N VAL A 397 0.49 -15.02 -2.31
CA VAL A 397 -0.46 -13.92 -2.18
C VAL A 397 0.27 -12.59 -2.30
N TYR A 398 -0.35 -11.66 -3.00
CA TYR A 398 0.03 -10.25 -3.06
C TYR A 398 -1.11 -9.42 -2.45
N ILE A 399 -0.79 -8.58 -1.47
CA ILE A 399 -1.71 -7.60 -0.88
C ILE A 399 -1.07 -6.23 -1.07
N GLY A 400 -1.76 -5.29 -1.69
CA GLY A 400 -1.23 -3.95 -1.93
C GLY A 400 -2.24 -2.84 -1.70
N ASN A 401 -1.81 -1.62 -1.98
CA ASN A 401 -2.67 -0.44 -1.86
C ASN A 401 -3.17 0.12 -3.20
N HIS A 402 -2.57 -0.26 -4.33
CA HIS A 402 -2.94 0.26 -5.66
C HIS A 402 -3.96 -0.59 -6.37
N ASP A 403 -4.93 0.09 -6.99
CA ASP A 403 -5.80 -0.54 -7.98
C ASP A 403 -5.00 -0.89 -9.24
N TRP A 404 -5.54 -1.76 -10.09
CA TRP A 404 -4.82 -2.23 -11.28
C TRP A 404 -4.99 -1.24 -12.43
N VAL A 405 -4.57 -0.01 -12.14
CA VAL A 405 -4.64 1.16 -12.99
C VAL A 405 -3.21 1.63 -13.28
N GLY A 406 -2.85 1.80 -14.54
CA GLY A 406 -1.47 2.16 -14.90
C GLY A 406 -0.99 3.45 -14.25
N SER A 407 -1.88 4.44 -14.10
CA SER A 407 -1.57 5.71 -13.43
C SER A 407 -1.24 5.51 -11.94
N ASP A 408 -1.85 4.55 -11.26
CA ASP A 408 -1.61 4.33 -9.83
C ASP A 408 -0.17 3.93 -9.57
N PHE A 409 0.34 2.93 -10.30
CA PHE A 409 1.74 2.52 -10.22
C PHE A 409 2.73 3.55 -10.75
N ALA A 410 2.29 4.43 -11.66
CA ALA A 410 3.19 5.38 -12.33
C ALA A 410 3.44 6.66 -11.52
N ILE A 411 2.44 7.14 -10.76
CA ILE A 411 2.52 8.43 -10.07
C ILE A 411 2.12 8.40 -8.60
N ASN A 412 1.40 7.38 -8.12
CA ASN A 412 0.97 7.31 -6.72
C ASN A 412 1.95 6.48 -5.90
N ALA A 413 2.26 6.93 -4.69
CA ALA A 413 3.07 6.17 -3.76
C ALA A 413 2.24 5.06 -3.11
N GLY A 414 2.72 3.83 -3.12
CA GLY A 414 2.01 2.67 -2.60
C GLY A 414 2.97 1.60 -2.10
N VAL A 415 2.44 0.68 -1.31
CA VAL A 415 3.18 -0.47 -0.78
C VAL A 415 2.43 -1.76 -1.10
N GLY A 416 3.20 -2.81 -1.40
CA GLY A 416 2.72 -4.18 -1.53
C GLY A 416 3.46 -5.12 -0.60
N LEU A 417 2.79 -6.18 -0.17
CA LEU A 417 3.37 -7.33 0.53
C LEU A 417 3.18 -8.57 -0.33
N VAL A 418 4.28 -9.25 -0.62
CA VAL A 418 4.27 -10.58 -1.22
C VAL A 418 4.56 -11.59 -0.14
N VAL A 419 3.71 -12.62 -0.05
CA VAL A 419 3.95 -13.81 0.77
C VAL A 419 3.84 -15.03 -0.13
N LYS A 420 4.89 -15.84 -0.18
CA LYS A 420 4.93 -17.10 -0.90
C LYS A 420 5.11 -18.24 0.09
N MET A 421 4.21 -19.21 0.07
CA MET A 421 4.28 -20.36 0.95
C MET A 421 5.25 -21.39 0.36
N ASN A 422 6.12 -21.93 1.20
CA ASN A 422 6.99 -23.05 0.86
C ASN A 422 6.39 -24.32 1.47
N CYS A 423 5.18 -24.68 1.06
CA CYS A 423 4.49 -25.85 1.60
C CYS A 423 5.17 -27.14 1.12
N SER A 424 5.52 -28.00 2.07
CA SER A 424 5.81 -29.41 1.82
C SER A 424 4.50 -30.20 1.79
N ALA A 425 4.50 -31.40 1.19
CA ALA A 425 3.30 -32.27 1.17
C ALA A 425 2.85 -32.72 2.59
N GLU A 426 3.66 -32.47 3.62
CA GLU A 426 3.41 -32.85 5.02
C GLU A 426 2.78 -31.72 5.86
N ASP A 427 2.71 -30.50 5.34
CA ASP A 427 2.10 -29.35 6.03
C ASP A 427 0.57 -29.43 5.98
N ARG A 428 -0.05 -29.92 7.06
CA ARG A 428 -1.51 -30.10 7.19
C ARG A 428 -2.26 -28.88 7.77
N GLY A 429 -1.56 -27.78 8.02
CA GLY A 429 -2.14 -26.57 8.61
C GLY A 429 -2.81 -25.65 7.59
N VAL A 430 -3.90 -24.99 7.98
CA VAL A 430 -4.55 -23.97 7.14
C VAL A 430 -3.65 -22.75 7.02
N THR A 431 -3.18 -22.47 5.81
CA THR A 431 -2.25 -21.35 5.54
C THR A 431 -2.98 -20.04 5.27
N ILE A 432 -2.25 -18.91 5.33
CA ILE A 432 -2.81 -17.60 4.95
C ILE A 432 -3.31 -17.59 3.49
N LEU A 433 -2.66 -18.35 2.61
CA LEU A 433 -3.06 -18.49 1.21
C LEU A 433 -4.46 -19.10 1.10
N GLU A 434 -4.75 -20.13 1.91
CA GLU A 434 -6.07 -20.76 1.96
C GLU A 434 -7.14 -19.82 2.51
N HIS A 435 -6.82 -19.01 3.53
CA HIS A 435 -7.72 -17.99 4.05
C HIS A 435 -8.08 -16.94 2.99
N VAL A 436 -7.07 -16.39 2.31
CA VAL A 436 -7.30 -15.37 1.26
C VAL A 436 -8.06 -15.97 0.07
N LYS A 437 -7.73 -17.20 -0.33
CA LYS A 437 -8.47 -17.92 -1.39
C LYS A 437 -9.93 -18.17 -1.01
N ALA A 438 -10.19 -18.58 0.23
CA ALA A 438 -11.55 -18.79 0.73
C ALA A 438 -12.36 -17.49 0.72
N THR A 439 -11.75 -16.37 1.16
CA THR A 439 -12.37 -15.04 1.09
C THR A 439 -12.70 -14.65 -0.36
N PHE A 440 -11.76 -14.85 -1.29
CA PHE A 440 -12.02 -14.59 -2.72
C PHE A 440 -13.18 -15.44 -3.24
N GLU A 441 -13.19 -16.74 -3.00
CA GLU A 441 -14.24 -17.64 -3.49
C GLU A 441 -15.62 -17.33 -2.87
N ARG A 442 -15.67 -16.95 -1.59
CA ARG A 442 -16.88 -16.46 -0.92
C ARG A 442 -17.44 -15.22 -1.63
N ASP A 443 -16.58 -14.24 -1.92
CA ASP A 443 -16.97 -13.01 -2.59
C ASP A 443 -17.39 -13.27 -4.05
N TRP A 444 -16.64 -14.14 -4.75
CA TRP A 444 -16.87 -14.54 -6.13
C TRP A 444 -18.21 -15.26 -6.34
N ARG A 445 -18.61 -16.11 -5.37
CA ARG A 445 -19.86 -16.88 -5.41
C ARG A 445 -21.04 -16.12 -4.82
N SER A 446 -20.79 -14.98 -4.18
CA SER A 446 -21.84 -14.15 -3.60
C SER A 446 -22.80 -13.59 -4.66
N ARG A 447 -24.00 -13.21 -4.22
CA ARG A 447 -24.99 -12.50 -5.05
C ARG A 447 -24.52 -11.13 -5.58
N TYR A 448 -23.45 -10.60 -4.99
CA TYR A 448 -22.88 -9.30 -5.34
C TYR A 448 -21.93 -9.39 -6.54
N ALA A 449 -21.39 -10.58 -6.85
CA ALA A 449 -20.51 -10.81 -7.99
C ALA A 449 -21.31 -11.22 -9.24
N GLN A 450 -21.48 -10.28 -10.17
CA GLN A 450 -22.32 -10.44 -11.36
C GLN A 450 -21.51 -10.39 -12.65
N THR A 451 -22.01 -11.01 -13.72
CA THR A 451 -21.34 -10.98 -15.03
C THR A 451 -21.55 -9.64 -15.74
N GLN A 452 -20.58 -9.24 -16.57
CA GLN A 452 -20.57 -7.99 -17.35
C GLN A 452 -21.89 -7.66 -18.07
N ASN A 453 -22.60 -8.65 -18.63
CA ASN A 453 -23.83 -8.43 -19.42
C ASN A 453 -24.94 -7.69 -18.64
N VAL A 454 -24.90 -7.75 -17.31
CA VAL A 454 -25.86 -7.04 -16.45
C VAL A 454 -25.57 -5.53 -16.44
N PHE A 455 -24.31 -5.11 -16.61
CA PHE A 455 -23.87 -3.72 -16.46
C PHE A 455 -23.70 -2.97 -17.79
N SER A 456 -23.52 -3.69 -18.90
CA SER A 456 -23.42 -3.09 -20.24
C SER A 456 -24.63 -2.21 -20.59
N GLN A 457 -25.81 -2.49 -20.02
CA GLN A 457 -27.02 -1.71 -20.21
C GLN A 457 -27.01 -0.35 -19.49
N TYR A 458 -26.23 -0.21 -18.41
CA TYR A 458 -26.12 1.03 -17.63
C TYR A 458 -25.16 2.04 -18.27
N VAL A 459 -24.10 1.55 -18.94
CA VAL A 459 -23.12 2.39 -19.64
C VAL A 459 -23.70 3.02 -20.91
N LEU A 460 -24.67 2.35 -21.54
CA LEU A 460 -25.29 2.81 -22.80
C LEU A 460 -26.47 3.78 -22.60
N LYS A 461 -26.89 4.06 -21.36
CA LYS A 461 -27.88 5.11 -21.09
C LYS A 461 -27.14 6.40 -20.70
N PRO A 462 -26.94 7.36 -21.62
CA PRO A 462 -26.51 8.69 -21.21
C PRO A 462 -27.56 9.23 -20.21
N HIS A 463 -27.09 9.69 -19.05
CA HIS A 463 -27.90 10.49 -18.15
C HIS A 463 -28.48 11.66 -18.96
N LYS A 464 -29.78 11.60 -19.30
CA LYS A 464 -30.49 12.78 -19.80
C LYS A 464 -30.41 13.83 -18.70
N PRO A 465 -29.82 15.02 -18.94
CA PRO A 465 -29.83 16.07 -17.95
C PRO A 465 -31.29 16.47 -17.68
N LYS A 466 -31.74 16.30 -16.43
CA LYS A 466 -33.07 16.70 -15.95
C LYS A 466 -33.18 18.23 -15.80
N TYR A 467 -32.76 19.04 -16.76
CA TYR A 467 -33.12 20.47 -16.80
C TYR A 467 -33.10 21.01 -18.23
N ALA A 468 -34.19 20.78 -18.96
CA ALA A 468 -34.58 21.63 -20.07
C ALA A 468 -35.89 22.33 -19.66
N ARG A 469 -35.76 23.47 -18.97
CA ARG A 469 -36.88 24.42 -18.84
C ARG A 469 -37.18 24.94 -20.24
N SER A 470 -38.34 24.57 -20.78
CA SER A 470 -38.86 25.17 -22.00
C SER A 470 -39.15 26.65 -21.72
N TYR A 471 -38.34 27.55 -22.26
CA TYR A 471 -38.73 28.94 -22.40
C TYR A 471 -39.76 29.00 -23.53
N LYS A 472 -41.04 29.08 -23.15
CA LYS A 472 -42.09 29.53 -24.07
C LYS A 472 -41.87 31.03 -24.30
N TYR A 473 -41.49 31.40 -25.51
CA TYR A 473 -41.64 32.75 -26.01
C TYR A 473 -43.14 33.08 -26.02
N VAL A 474 -43.54 34.08 -25.23
CA VAL A 474 -44.83 34.75 -25.33
C VAL A 474 -44.64 35.91 -26.28
N HIS A 475 -45.23 35.83 -27.47
CA HIS A 475 -45.46 37.01 -28.30
C HIS A 475 -46.67 37.78 -27.73
N LYS A 476 -46.43 39.02 -27.30
CA LYS A 476 -47.31 40.16 -27.55
C LYS A 476 -46.48 41.43 -27.59
#